data_AF-A0A9P6Y733-F1
#
_entry.id   AF-A0A9P6Y733-F1
#
_cell.length_a   1.000
_cell.length_b   1.000
_cell.length_c   1.000
_cell.angle_alpha   90.00
_cell.angle_beta   90.00
_cell.angle_gamma   90.00
#
_symmetry.space_group_name_H-M   'P 1'
#
loop_
_entity.id
_entity.type
_entity.pdbx_description
1 polymer ?
#
loop_
_entity_poly.entity_id
_entity_poly.type
_entity_poly.pdbx_seq_one_letter_code
_entity_poly.pdbx_strand_id
1 'polypeptide(L)'
;MVDEQTSTNTRRPDYKTDVFESYEFAYTTTLGEIKANKDVSLADKVTDFHRIAIFCKDAIDNFNLSTTIGFQVVGKTITFFAMSLQYKHLYTFTEIVSLEIPLKKSDLLNLVGRFDELATLSYIHDNLCTPSIRDISHLRIETSQHSYVCDSLDQSKTKKRKISFSLGS
;
A
#
# COMPACT_ATOMS: atom_id res chain seq x y z
N MET A 1 -0.47 -35.90 8.20
CA MET A 1 -0.63 -34.92 7.11
C MET A 1 -1.93 -34.23 7.37
N VAL A 2 -1.86 -33.05 7.97
CA VAL A 2 -3.04 -32.26 8.35
C VAL A 2 -3.13 -31.14 7.33
N ASP A 3 -4.25 -31.10 6.63
CA ASP A 3 -4.62 -30.03 5.71
C ASP A 3 -4.51 -28.68 6.41
N GLU A 4 -3.67 -27.81 5.88
CA GLU A 4 -3.49 -26.45 6.37
C GLU A 4 -4.73 -25.63 5.96
N GLN A 5 -5.69 -25.63 6.87
CA GLN A 5 -6.85 -24.75 6.85
C GLN A 5 -6.44 -23.32 6.51
N THR A 6 -7.06 -22.81 5.45
CA THR A 6 -7.20 -21.41 5.07
C THR A 6 -7.70 -20.59 6.26
N SER A 7 -6.79 -20.20 7.14
CA SER A 7 -7.03 -19.14 8.10
C SER A 7 -6.90 -17.81 7.36
N THR A 8 -7.98 -17.04 7.38
CA THR A 8 -8.06 -15.70 6.81
C THR A 8 -7.08 -14.77 7.52
N ASN A 9 -5.88 -14.70 6.96
CA ASN A 9 -4.75 -13.86 7.36
C ASN A 9 -5.01 -12.37 6.98
N THR A 10 -6.20 -11.84 7.29
CA THR A 10 -6.73 -10.58 6.73
C THR A 10 -6.07 -9.29 7.24
N ARG A 11 -5.03 -9.37 8.08
CA ARG A 11 -4.39 -8.21 8.72
C ARG A 11 -2.91 -8.01 8.39
N ARG A 12 -2.27 -8.89 7.64
CA ARG A 12 -0.84 -8.76 7.33
C ARG A 12 -0.66 -8.29 5.88
N PRO A 13 0.23 -7.32 5.60
CA PRO A 13 0.61 -7.01 4.23
C PRO A 13 1.41 -8.17 3.60
N ASP A 14 1.36 -8.29 2.29
CA ASP A 14 2.16 -9.27 1.54
C ASP A 14 3.66 -9.00 1.71
N TYR A 15 4.05 -7.73 1.86
CA TYR A 15 5.44 -7.31 2.07
C TYR A 15 5.56 -6.27 3.18
N LYS A 16 6.63 -6.33 3.96
CA LYS A 16 7.03 -5.26 4.87
C LYS A 16 8.55 -5.17 5.04
N THR A 17 9.06 -3.97 5.30
CA THR A 17 10.44 -3.70 5.67
C THR A 17 10.50 -3.20 7.11
N ASP A 18 11.22 -3.93 7.95
CA ASP A 18 11.44 -3.62 9.36
C ASP A 18 12.87 -3.10 9.57
N VAL A 19 13.02 -2.06 10.37
CA VAL A 19 14.30 -1.51 10.82
C VAL A 19 14.63 -2.09 12.19
N PHE A 20 15.90 -2.46 12.37
CA PHE A 20 16.42 -3.00 13.62
C PHE A 20 17.50 -2.09 14.18
N GLU A 21 17.41 -1.78 15.46
CA GLU A 21 18.41 -1.03 16.22
C GLU A 21 18.93 -1.91 17.34
N SER A 22 20.26 -2.06 17.44
CA SER A 22 20.89 -2.94 18.45
C SER A 22 20.34 -4.38 18.47
N TYR A 23 20.03 -4.93 17.29
CA TYR A 23 19.41 -6.26 17.09
C TYR A 23 17.96 -6.41 17.59
N GLU A 24 17.32 -5.32 18.00
CA GLU A 24 15.91 -5.29 18.37
C GLU A 24 15.07 -4.62 17.29
N PHE A 25 13.83 -5.08 17.13
CA PHE A 25 12.88 -4.46 16.21
C PHE A 25 12.59 -3.03 16.67
N ALA A 26 12.80 -2.06 15.78
CA ALA A 26 12.56 -0.65 16.05
C ALA A 26 11.22 -0.20 15.45
N TYR A 27 11.08 -0.27 14.13
CA TYR A 27 9.89 0.21 13.42
C TYR A 27 9.77 -0.38 12.01
N THR A 28 8.57 -0.29 11.42
CA THR A 28 8.31 -0.70 10.03
C THR A 28 8.21 0.53 9.13
N THR A 29 8.95 0.58 8.03
CA THR A 29 9.03 1.77 7.14
C THR A 29 8.24 1.64 5.85
N THR A 30 8.17 0.41 5.32
CA THR A 30 7.60 0.12 4.00
C THR A 30 6.65 -1.05 4.08
N LEU A 31 5.48 -0.94 3.44
CA LEU A 31 4.50 -2.03 3.34
C LEU A 31 4.00 -2.19 1.90
N GLY A 32 3.63 -3.40 1.51
CA GLY A 32 3.13 -3.61 0.15
C GLY A 32 2.17 -4.78 -0.03
N GLU A 33 1.41 -4.68 -1.12
CA GLU A 33 0.47 -5.71 -1.59
C GLU A 33 0.85 -6.16 -2.99
N ILE A 34 0.78 -7.47 -3.22
CA ILE A 34 1.30 -8.09 -4.43
C ILE A 34 0.21 -8.94 -5.08
N LYS A 35 -0.14 -8.59 -6.32
CA LYS A 35 -0.97 -9.40 -7.20
C LYS A 35 -0.17 -9.80 -8.43
N ALA A 36 0.20 -11.07 -8.51
CA ALA A 36 0.96 -11.61 -9.63
C ALA A 36 0.15 -11.60 -10.96
N ASN A 37 -1.17 -11.66 -10.88
CA ASN A 37 -2.03 -11.57 -12.06
C ASN A 37 -2.13 -10.12 -12.55
N LYS A 38 -2.18 -9.92 -13.88
CA LYS A 38 -2.46 -8.63 -14.51
C LYS A 38 -3.96 -8.33 -14.54
N ASP A 39 -4.78 -9.37 -14.62
CA ASP A 39 -6.23 -9.26 -14.73
C ASP A 39 -6.88 -9.15 -13.33
N VAL A 40 -6.57 -8.05 -12.66
CA VAL A 40 -7.13 -7.71 -11.35
C VAL A 40 -8.26 -6.70 -11.54
N SER A 41 -9.42 -6.97 -10.93
CA SER A 41 -10.56 -6.06 -11.02
C SER A 41 -10.23 -4.71 -10.37
N LEU A 42 -10.84 -3.62 -10.86
CA LEU A 42 -10.66 -2.30 -10.25
C LEU A 42 -11.03 -2.31 -8.75
N ALA A 43 -12.06 -3.07 -8.38
CA ALA A 43 -12.48 -3.18 -6.99
C ALA A 43 -11.38 -3.79 -6.13
N ASP A 44 -10.71 -4.84 -6.60
CA ASP A 44 -9.63 -5.48 -5.85
C ASP A 44 -8.41 -4.55 -5.75
N LYS A 45 -8.08 -3.80 -6.81
CA LYS A 45 -7.01 -2.80 -6.76
C LYS A 45 -7.28 -1.72 -5.71
N VAL A 46 -8.51 -1.22 -5.65
CA VAL A 46 -8.93 -0.20 -4.67
C VAL A 46 -8.91 -0.77 -3.26
N THR A 47 -9.36 -2.01 -3.06
CA THR A 47 -9.30 -2.69 -1.76
C THR A 47 -7.86 -2.84 -1.29
N ASP A 48 -6.95 -3.32 -2.14
CA ASP A 48 -5.54 -3.46 -1.79
C ASP A 48 -4.89 -2.09 -1.52
N PHE A 49 -5.18 -1.07 -2.34
CA PHE A 49 -4.70 0.30 -2.11
C PHE A 49 -5.16 0.85 -0.76
N HIS A 50 -6.45 0.66 -0.42
CA HIS A 50 -6.99 1.07 0.87
C HIS A 50 -6.33 0.33 2.04
N ARG A 51 -6.08 -0.97 1.87
CA ARG A 51 -5.40 -1.79 2.87
C ARG A 51 -3.96 -1.31 3.12
N ILE A 52 -3.20 -1.01 2.06
CA ILE A 52 -1.86 -0.41 2.17
C ILE A 52 -1.93 0.94 2.89
N ALA A 53 -2.91 1.78 2.57
CA ALA A 53 -3.07 3.08 3.20
C ALA A 53 -3.31 2.95 4.71
N ILE A 54 -4.15 2.00 5.15
CA ILE A 54 -4.35 1.71 6.57
C ILE A 54 -3.04 1.25 7.22
N PHE A 55 -2.31 0.32 6.60
CA PHE A 55 -1.06 -0.15 7.17
C PHE A 55 0.00 0.95 7.30
N CYS A 56 0.12 1.82 6.29
CA CYS A 56 1.01 2.97 6.32
C CYS A 56 0.63 3.94 7.45
N LYS A 57 -0.66 4.24 7.58
CA LYS A 57 -1.19 5.08 8.65
C LYS A 57 -0.87 4.48 10.03
N ASP A 58 -1.15 3.19 10.21
CA ASP A 58 -0.90 2.50 11.48
C ASP A 58 0.60 2.47 11.80
N ALA A 59 1.48 2.34 10.80
CA ALA A 59 2.92 2.43 11.00
C ALA A 59 3.36 3.86 11.43
N ILE A 60 2.82 4.90 10.82
CA ILE A 60 3.01 6.30 11.26
C ILE A 60 2.60 6.47 12.72
N ASP A 61 1.41 5.96 13.07
CA ASP A 61 0.83 6.18 14.39
C ASP A 61 1.54 5.38 15.48
N ASN A 62 1.89 4.11 15.21
CA ASN A 62 2.52 3.23 16.20
C ASN A 62 4.00 3.54 16.42
N PHE A 63 4.71 4.00 15.39
CA PHE A 63 6.16 4.21 15.43
C PHE A 63 6.59 5.68 15.39
N ASN A 64 5.63 6.61 15.49
CA ASN A 64 5.88 8.06 15.43
C ASN A 64 6.65 8.50 14.17
N LEU A 65 6.36 7.88 13.01
CA LEU A 65 7.02 8.20 11.75
C LEU A 65 6.38 9.41 11.10
N SER A 66 7.17 10.30 10.49
CA SER A 66 6.59 11.42 9.71
C SER A 66 6.03 10.96 8.36
N THR A 67 6.67 9.95 7.78
CA THR A 67 6.41 9.41 6.46
C THR A 67 6.57 7.89 6.49
N THR A 68 5.79 7.18 5.67
CA THR A 68 5.98 5.75 5.37
C THR A 68 5.82 5.53 3.87
N ILE A 69 6.41 4.46 3.34
CA ILE A 69 6.23 4.06 1.94
C ILE A 69 5.24 2.90 1.86
N GLY A 70 4.26 3.05 0.98
CA GLY A 70 3.39 1.96 0.56
C GLY A 70 3.64 1.61 -0.89
N PHE A 71 3.51 0.34 -1.29
CA PHE A 71 3.54 0.01 -2.71
C PHE A 71 2.53 -1.08 -3.09
N GLN A 72 2.05 -1.01 -4.32
CA GLN A 72 1.16 -2.00 -4.90
C GLN A 72 1.80 -2.59 -6.15
N VAL A 73 1.84 -3.92 -6.23
CA VAL A 73 2.29 -4.65 -7.42
C VAL A 73 1.10 -5.29 -8.11
N VAL A 74 0.90 -4.99 -9.39
CA VAL A 74 -0.08 -5.67 -10.25
C VAL A 74 0.60 -6.16 -11.51
N GLY A 75 0.69 -7.49 -11.64
CA GLY A 75 1.44 -8.12 -12.71
C GLY A 75 2.92 -7.76 -12.65
N LYS A 76 3.38 -6.94 -13.60
CA LYS A 76 4.77 -6.45 -13.65
C LYS A 76 4.92 -4.99 -13.22
N THR A 77 3.83 -4.30 -12.91
CA THR A 77 3.87 -2.87 -12.56
C THR A 77 3.90 -2.73 -11.05
N ILE A 78 4.86 -1.97 -10.53
CA ILE A 78 4.94 -1.54 -9.14
C ILE A 78 4.62 -0.05 -9.08
N THR A 79 3.67 0.33 -8.24
CA THR A 79 3.42 1.74 -7.91
C THR A 79 3.75 2.00 -6.45
N PHE A 80 4.66 2.94 -6.22
CA PHE A 80 5.07 3.40 -4.90
C PHE A 80 4.34 4.69 -4.52
N PHE A 81 3.99 4.77 -3.24
CA PHE A 81 3.29 5.88 -2.64
C PHE A 81 4.00 6.26 -1.34
N ALA A 82 4.05 7.56 -1.04
CA ALA A 82 4.51 8.05 0.27
C ALA A 82 3.30 8.56 1.05
N MET A 83 3.09 8.03 2.25
CA MET A 83 2.12 8.56 3.19
C MET A 83 2.81 9.53 4.14
N SER A 84 2.27 10.73 4.34
CA SER A 84 2.77 11.67 5.33
C SER A 84 1.66 12.31 6.17
N LEU A 85 1.98 12.59 7.45
CA LEU A 85 1.11 13.28 8.39
C LEU A 85 1.73 14.63 8.79
N GLN A 86 1.43 15.67 8.02
CA GLN A 86 1.95 17.02 8.26
C GLN A 86 0.93 17.94 8.96
N TYR A 87 -0.35 17.66 8.80
CA TYR A 87 -1.45 18.48 9.32
C TYR A 87 -2.39 17.62 10.15
N LYS A 88 -3.07 18.25 11.11
CA LYS A 88 -3.96 17.57 12.04
C LYS A 88 -5.06 16.79 11.29
N HIS A 89 -5.09 15.49 11.55
CA HIS A 89 -6.04 14.50 11.02
C HIS A 89 -5.98 14.30 9.50
N LEU A 90 -4.97 14.83 8.81
CA LEU A 90 -4.86 14.76 7.36
C LEU A 90 -3.63 13.93 6.96
N TYR A 91 -3.89 12.66 6.66
CA TYR A 91 -2.90 11.77 6.07
C TYR A 91 -2.96 11.94 4.56
N THR A 92 -1.81 12.25 3.97
CA THR A 92 -1.68 12.42 2.52
C THR A 92 -0.96 11.22 1.95
N PHE A 93 -1.56 10.52 1.00
CA PHE A 93 -0.95 9.35 0.34
C PHE A 93 -0.71 9.67 -1.12
N THR A 94 0.54 9.98 -1.45
CA THR A 94 0.91 10.55 -2.76
C THR A 94 1.68 9.53 -3.57
N GLU A 95 1.27 9.29 -4.82
CA GLU A 95 2.04 8.46 -5.74
C GLU A 95 3.39 9.14 -6.03
N ILE A 96 4.48 8.38 -5.86
CA ILE A 96 5.84 8.85 -6.11
C ILE A 96 6.30 8.40 -7.49
N VAL A 97 6.15 7.10 -7.77
CA VAL A 97 6.64 6.49 -9.00
C VAL A 97 5.87 5.20 -9.31
N SER A 98 5.53 5.00 -10.58
CA SER A 98 4.99 3.73 -11.08
C SER A 98 5.85 3.15 -12.19
N LEU A 99 6.50 2.01 -11.95
CA LEU A 99 7.48 1.38 -12.84
C LEU A 99 7.17 -0.06 -13.19
N GLU A 100 7.71 -0.53 -14.32
CA GLU A 100 7.58 -1.93 -14.73
C GLU A 100 8.85 -2.70 -14.37
N ILE A 101 8.69 -3.84 -13.69
CA ILE A 101 9.78 -4.77 -13.43
C ILE A 101 10.22 -5.36 -14.78
N PRO A 102 11.51 -5.26 -15.12
CA PRO A 102 12.02 -5.83 -16.36
C PRO A 102 12.00 -7.36 -16.28
N LEU A 103 11.22 -7.99 -17.15
CA LEU A 103 11.14 -9.46 -17.24
C LEU A 103 12.04 -10.03 -18.34
N LYS A 104 12.60 -9.15 -19.19
CA LYS A 104 13.52 -9.51 -20.29
C LYS A 104 14.71 -8.56 -20.28
N LYS A 105 15.84 -9.02 -20.83
CA LYS A 105 17.07 -8.21 -20.95
C LYS A 105 16.84 -6.90 -21.71
N SER A 106 15.98 -6.91 -22.73
CA SER A 106 15.60 -5.72 -23.50
C SER A 106 14.96 -4.64 -22.63
N ASP A 107 14.25 -5.03 -21.57
CA ASP A 107 13.46 -4.14 -20.74
C ASP A 107 14.33 -3.44 -19.68
N LEU A 108 15.55 -3.94 -19.44
CA LEU A 108 16.49 -3.34 -18.49
C LEU A 108 16.87 -1.91 -18.87
N LEU A 109 17.00 -1.61 -20.16
CA LEU A 109 17.31 -0.25 -20.60
C LEU A 109 16.21 0.75 -20.23
N ASN A 110 14.95 0.30 -20.22
CA ASN A 110 13.82 1.12 -19.76
C ASN A 110 13.91 1.40 -18.25
N LEU A 111 14.41 0.44 -17.46
CA LEU A 111 14.64 0.65 -16.03
C LEU A 111 15.78 1.64 -15.76
N VAL A 112 16.86 1.57 -16.54
CA VAL A 112 18.01 2.50 -16.44
C VAL A 112 17.56 3.94 -16.64
N GLY A 113 16.65 4.19 -17.60
CA GLY A 113 16.07 5.52 -17.83
C GLY A 113 15.25 6.07 -16.66
N ARG A 114 14.98 5.27 -15.62
CA ARG A 114 14.16 5.64 -14.45
C ARG A 114 14.96 5.66 -13.15
N PHE A 115 16.29 5.65 -13.23
CA PHE A 115 17.15 5.66 -12.06
C PHE A 115 16.99 6.90 -11.20
N ASP A 116 16.70 8.07 -11.78
CA ASP A 116 16.45 9.28 -11.01
C ASP A 116 15.22 9.16 -10.10
N GLU A 117 14.17 8.48 -10.56
CA GLU A 117 12.97 8.22 -9.77
C GLU A 117 13.23 7.20 -8.66
N LEU A 118 14.03 6.16 -8.95
CA LEU A 118 14.48 5.20 -7.95
C LEU A 118 15.39 5.85 -6.90
N ALA A 119 16.27 6.76 -7.31
CA ALA A 119 17.11 7.53 -6.40
C ALA A 119 16.26 8.46 -5.52
N THR A 120 15.22 9.07 -6.09
CA THR A 120 14.24 9.86 -5.34
C THR A 120 13.50 9.00 -4.30
N LEU A 121 13.05 7.80 -4.69
CA LEU A 121 12.41 6.84 -3.78
C LEU A 121 13.35 6.43 -2.65
N SER A 122 14.62 6.13 -2.95
CA SER A 122 15.65 5.82 -1.95
C SER A 122 15.86 6.99 -1.01
N TYR A 123 15.98 8.21 -1.55
CA TYR A 123 16.14 9.42 -0.75
C TYR A 123 14.98 9.62 0.23
N ILE A 124 13.73 9.45 -0.24
CA ILE A 124 12.54 9.53 0.61
C ILE A 124 12.60 8.47 1.71
N HIS A 125 12.91 7.22 1.36
CA HIS A 125 13.00 6.14 2.34
C HIS A 125 14.03 6.47 3.44
N ASP A 126 15.25 6.83 3.04
CA ASP A 126 16.37 6.96 3.97
C ASP A 126 16.29 8.21 4.84
N ASN A 127 15.66 9.28 4.35
CA ASN A 127 15.63 10.58 5.04
C ASN A 127 14.28 10.91 5.69
N LEU A 128 13.17 10.34 5.21
CA LEU A 128 11.82 10.69 5.67
C LEU A 128 11.11 9.56 6.42
N CYS A 129 11.43 8.29 6.13
CA CYS A 129 10.83 7.14 6.80
C CYS A 129 11.54 6.77 8.11
N THR A 130 11.83 7.77 8.94
CA THR A 130 12.45 7.61 10.26
C THR A 130 11.54 8.17 11.36
N PRO A 131 11.67 7.69 12.60
CA PRO A 131 10.94 8.26 13.74
C PRO A 131 11.17 9.76 13.84
N SER A 132 10.08 10.51 13.96
CA SER A 132 10.14 11.94 14.17
C SER A 132 10.70 12.23 15.56
N ILE A 133 11.60 13.21 15.64
CA ILE A 133 12.10 13.75 16.92
C ILE A 133 10.95 14.39 17.72
N ARG A 134 9.97 14.96 17.02
CA ARG A 134 8.79 15.57 17.61
C ARG A 134 7.69 14.53 17.78
N ASP A 135 6.97 14.59 18.89
CA ASP A 135 5.76 13.80 19.07
C ASP A 135 4.64 14.34 18.17
N ILE A 136 4.21 13.52 17.21
CA ILE A 136 3.14 13.85 16.26
C ILE A 136 1.76 13.30 16.71
N SER A 137 1.64 12.76 17.92
CA SER A 137 0.38 12.16 18.43
C SER A 137 -0.83 13.10 18.34
N HIS A 138 -0.62 14.40 18.56
CA HIS A 138 -1.65 15.43 18.46
C HIS A 138 -2.19 15.67 17.04
N LEU A 139 -1.49 15.19 16.01
CA LEU A 139 -1.92 15.26 14.61
C LEU A 139 -2.73 14.02 14.21
N ARG A 140 -2.69 12.93 14.98
CA ARG A 140 -3.27 11.64 14.61
C ARG A 140 -4.78 11.62 14.82
N ILE A 141 -5.44 10.71 14.13
CA ILE A 141 -6.85 10.36 14.37
C ILE A 141 -6.98 8.84 14.41
N GLU A 142 -7.89 8.32 15.22
CA GLU A 142 -8.11 6.87 15.31
C GLU A 142 -8.45 6.26 13.94
N THR A 143 -7.79 5.15 13.63
CA THR A 143 -8.11 4.38 12.42
C THR A 143 -9.52 3.79 12.56
N SER A 144 -10.44 4.20 11.69
CA SER A 144 -11.80 3.63 11.65
C SER A 144 -11.75 2.15 11.24
N GLN A 145 -12.67 1.33 11.77
CA GLN A 145 -12.67 -0.12 11.51
C GLN A 145 -12.85 -0.44 10.01
N HIS A 146 -12.09 -1.41 9.50
CA HIS A 146 -12.06 -1.82 8.09
C HIS A 146 -13.42 -2.31 7.53
N SER A 147 -14.38 -2.67 8.40
CA SER A 147 -15.72 -3.14 8.01
C SER A 147 -16.48 -2.14 7.13
N TYR A 148 -16.29 -0.84 7.35
CA TYR A 148 -17.03 0.19 6.62
C TYR A 148 -16.72 0.23 5.12
N VAL A 149 -15.50 -0.13 4.69
CA VAL A 149 -15.07 0.02 3.30
C VAL A 149 -15.40 -1.21 2.45
N CYS A 150 -15.20 -2.42 2.98
CA CYS A 150 -15.64 -3.65 2.29
C CYS A 150 -17.15 -3.63 1.99
N ASP A 151 -17.97 -3.25 2.97
CA ASP A 151 -19.42 -3.19 2.81
C ASP A 151 -19.84 -2.18 1.73
N SER A 152 -19.16 -1.04 1.64
CA SER A 152 -19.43 -0.01 0.62
C SER A 152 -19.06 -0.45 -0.81
N LEU A 153 -17.96 -1.20 -0.97
CA LEU A 153 -17.49 -1.69 -2.26
C LEU A 153 -18.34 -2.88 -2.75
N ASP A 154 -18.80 -3.75 -1.86
CA ASP A 154 -19.68 -4.87 -2.22
C ASP A 154 -21.10 -4.39 -2.59
N GLN A 155 -21.61 -3.34 -1.95
CA GLN A 155 -22.85 -2.67 -2.37
C GLN A 155 -22.73 -2.09 -3.79
N SER A 156 -21.55 -1.58 -4.19
CA SER A 156 -21.32 -1.03 -5.53
C SER A 156 -21.26 -2.12 -6.62
N LYS A 157 -20.70 -3.30 -6.33
CA LYS A 157 -20.72 -4.48 -7.21
C LYS A 157 -22.15 -4.99 -7.44
N THR A 158 -22.99 -4.92 -6.42
CA THR A 158 -24.38 -5.39 -6.46
C THR A 158 -25.28 -4.48 -7.30
N LYS A 159 -25.03 -3.16 -7.31
CA LYS A 159 -25.76 -2.20 -8.17
C LYS A 159 -25.48 -2.40 -9.67
N LYS A 160 -24.23 -2.73 -10.06
CA LYS A 160 -23.89 -2.97 -11.49
C LYS A 160 -24.55 -4.22 -12.08
N ARG A 161 -24.89 -5.23 -11.26
CA ARG A 161 -25.58 -6.45 -11.72
C ARG A 161 -27.07 -6.28 -12.03
N LYS A 162 -27.70 -5.17 -11.61
CA LYS A 162 -29.14 -4.93 -11.83
C LYS A 162 -29.49 -4.26 -13.16
N ILE A 163 -28.50 -3.89 -13.97
CA ILE A 163 -28.72 -3.28 -15.30
C ILE A 163 -28.26 -4.27 -16.37
N SER A 164 -28.96 -5.39 -16.47
CA SER A 164 -28.98 -6.21 -17.69
C SER A 164 -30.37 -6.06 -18.30
N PHE A 165 -30.46 -5.32 -19.41
CA PHE A 165 -31.67 -5.18 -20.21
C PHE A 165 -32.15 -6.54 -20.70
N SER A 166 -33.39 -6.91 -20.41
CA SER A 166 -34.12 -7.93 -21.16
C SER A 166 -34.57 -7.29 -22.49
N LEU A 167 -33.86 -7.61 -23.58
CA LEU A 167 -34.34 -7.36 -24.94
C LEU A 167 -35.06 -8.61 -25.46
N GLY A 168 -36.28 -8.44 -25.96
CA GLY A 168 -37.04 -9.42 -26.75
C GLY A 168 -37.95 -10.33 -25.91
N SER A 169 -39.22 -10.54 -26.24
CA SER A 169 -39.96 -10.28 -27.50
C SER A 169 -41.44 -10.03 -27.19
#